data_AF-A0A2U3LV46-F1
#
_entry.id   AF-A0A2U3LV46-F1
#
_cell.length_a   1.000
_cell.length_b   1.000
_cell.length_c   1.000
_cell.angle_alpha   90.00
_cell.angle_beta   90.00
_cell.angle_gamma   90.00
#
_symmetry.space_group_name_H-M   'P 1'
#
loop_
_entity.id
_entity.type
_entity.pdbx_description
1 polymer ?
#
loop_
_entity_poly.entity_id
_entity_poly.type
_entity_poly.pdbx_seq_one_letter_code
_entity_poly.pdbx_strand_id
1 'polypeptide(L)'
;MPYPLKLAKVGLAWLALTKVAQKPFDHAILAGVLVSSSRLWNQGERGISFAETDSDLQPWGQKGAPKDDLRKLYDDAHIWVYGDFTLQFPPRHAGFE
;
A
#
# COMPACT_ATOMS: atom_id res chain seq x y z
N MET A 1 16.08 19.72 -5.37
CA MET A 1 16.69 18.40 -5.69
C MET A 1 15.72 17.67 -6.61
N PRO A 2 16.04 17.42 -7.89
CA PRO A 2 15.14 16.76 -8.82
C PRO A 2 15.11 15.25 -8.50
N TYR A 3 13.91 14.71 -8.29
CA TYR A 3 13.69 13.30 -7.96
C TYR A 3 14.06 12.39 -9.14
N PRO A 4 14.61 11.18 -8.91
CA PRO A 4 14.77 10.24 -9.99
C PRO A 4 13.39 9.71 -10.40
N LEU A 5 12.95 10.08 -11.60
CA LEU A 5 11.74 9.58 -12.28
C LEU A 5 11.61 8.04 -12.34
N LYS A 6 12.60 7.27 -11.88
CA LYS A 6 12.57 5.81 -11.84
C LYS A 6 11.53 5.26 -10.85
N LEU A 7 11.37 5.80 -9.65
CA LEU A 7 10.43 5.24 -8.66
C LEU A 7 8.96 5.48 -9.00
N ALA A 8 8.60 6.69 -9.44
CA ALA A 8 7.22 7.00 -9.85
C ALA A 8 6.80 6.20 -11.10
N LYS A 9 7.77 5.92 -12.00
CA LYS A 9 7.53 5.13 -13.21
C LYS A 9 7.37 3.64 -12.90
N VAL A 10 8.04 3.12 -11.86
CA VAL A 10 7.85 1.75 -11.37
C VAL A 10 6.51 1.61 -10.66
N GLY A 11 6.11 2.56 -9.80
CA GLY A 11 4.82 2.51 -9.11
C GLY A 11 3.62 2.42 -10.06
N LEU A 12 3.54 3.33 -11.05
CA LEU A 12 2.45 3.34 -12.04
C LEU A 12 2.54 2.18 -13.04
N ALA A 13 3.75 1.80 -13.51
CA ALA A 13 3.88 0.71 -14.47
C ALA A 13 3.65 -0.67 -13.82
N TRP A 14 4.02 -0.85 -12.56
CA TRP A 14 3.77 -2.09 -11.80
C TRP A 14 2.29 -2.28 -11.48
N LEU A 15 1.59 -1.20 -11.13
CA LEU A 15 0.14 -1.18 -10.97
C LEU A 15 -0.61 -1.41 -12.28
N ALA A 16 -0.06 -0.97 -13.42
CA ALA A 16 -0.62 -1.26 -14.74
C ALA A 16 -0.35 -2.72 -15.20
N LEU A 17 0.68 -3.38 -14.68
CA LEU A 17 1.06 -4.76 -15.00
C LEU A 17 0.36 -5.78 -14.09
N THR A 18 0.09 -5.41 -12.84
CA THR A 18 -0.78 -6.18 -11.97
C THR A 18 -2.20 -6.03 -12.51
N LYS A 19 -2.76 -7.12 -13.06
CA LYS A 19 -4.16 -7.20 -13.53
C LYS A 19 -5.16 -7.11 -12.36
N VAL A 20 -4.86 -6.29 -11.36
CA VAL A 20 -5.79 -5.95 -10.30
C VAL A 20 -6.84 -5.09 -10.99
N ALA A 21 -7.98 -5.72 -11.31
CA ALA A 21 -9.15 -5.07 -11.89
C ALA A 21 -9.82 -4.15 -10.86
N GLN A 22 -9.08 -3.16 -10.38
CA GLN A 22 -9.53 -2.12 -9.47
C GLN A 22 -10.15 -0.99 -10.27
N LYS A 23 -11.08 -0.25 -9.67
CA LYS A 23 -11.69 0.90 -10.32
C LYS A 23 -10.62 1.97 -10.53
N PRO A 24 -10.76 2.87 -11.53
CA PRO A 24 -9.77 3.92 -11.78
C PRO A 24 -9.45 4.80 -10.56
N PHE A 25 -10.42 4.97 -9.66
CA PHE A 25 -10.26 5.71 -8.41
C PHE A 25 -9.34 4.99 -7.43
N ASP A 26 -9.60 3.71 -7.16
CA ASP A 26 -8.80 2.87 -6.26
C ASP A 26 -7.35 2.82 -6.74
N HIS A 27 -7.14 2.77 -8.06
CA HIS A 27 -5.81 2.80 -8.66
C HIS A 27 -5.05 4.11 -8.37
N ALA A 28 -5.73 5.25 -8.43
CA ALA A 28 -5.13 6.55 -8.11
C ALA A 28 -4.78 6.67 -6.62
N ILE A 29 -5.66 6.18 -5.74
CA ILE A 29 -5.40 6.11 -4.30
C ILE A 29 -4.21 5.21 -4.02
N LEU A 30 -4.18 4.00 -4.58
CA LEU A 30 -3.09 3.06 -4.38
C LEU A 30 -1.75 3.62 -4.86
N ALA A 31 -1.71 4.21 -6.06
CA ALA A 31 -0.52 4.87 -6.57
C ALA A 31 -0.03 6.01 -5.64
N GLY A 32 -0.96 6.84 -5.14
CA GLY A 32 -0.66 7.93 -4.21
C GLY A 32 -0.09 7.43 -2.88
N VAL A 33 -0.69 6.38 -2.32
CA VAL A 33 -0.25 5.74 -1.07
C VAL A 33 1.14 5.14 -1.22
N LEU A 34 1.42 4.42 -2.31
CA LEU A 34 2.74 3.81 -2.55
C LEU A 34 3.84 4.85 -2.74
N VAL A 35 3.59 5.89 -3.54
CA VAL A 35 4.56 6.98 -3.76
C VAL A 35 4.84 7.72 -2.45
N SER A 36 3.80 7.98 -1.65
CA SER A 36 3.94 8.66 -0.36
C SER A 36 4.71 7.81 0.65
N SER A 37 4.40 6.50 0.73
CA SER A 37 5.13 5.58 1.60
C SER A 37 6.60 5.52 1.23
N SER A 38 6.91 5.34 -0.05
CA SER A 38 8.30 5.30 -0.51
C SER A 38 9.06 6.58 -0.16
N ARG A 39 8.42 7.75 -0.24
CA ARG A 39 9.01 9.02 0.17
C ARG A 39 9.30 9.06 1.67
N LEU A 40 8.32 8.70 2.51
CA LEU A 40 8.47 8.66 3.97
C LEU A 40 9.55 7.66 4.38
N TRP A 41 9.57 6.49 3.74
CA TRP A 41 10.59 5.47 3.96
C TRP A 41 12.00 6.00 3.66
N ASN A 42 12.17 6.71 2.55
CA ASN A 42 13.45 7.34 2.21
C ASN A 42 13.84 8.48 3.16
N GLN A 43 12.89 9.04 3.91
CA GLN A 43 13.13 10.04 4.96
C GLN A 43 13.44 9.41 6.33
N GLY A 44 13.42 8.08 6.44
CA GLY A 44 13.71 7.36 7.68
C GLY A 44 12.47 6.95 8.48
N GLU A 45 11.27 7.26 8.00
CA GLU A 45 10.04 6.80 8.65
C GLU A 45 9.87 5.30 8.47
N ARG A 46 9.59 4.59 9.56
CA ARG A 46 9.37 3.13 9.58
C ARG A 46 7.97 2.76 10.09
N GLY A 47 7.23 3.75 10.57
CA GLY A 47 5.89 3.65 11.17
C GLY A 47 4.72 3.68 10.17
N ILE A 48 4.97 3.52 8.87
CA ILE A 48 3.98 3.81 7.83
C ILE A 48 2.82 2.82 7.89
N SER A 49 1.62 3.36 8.05
CA SER A 49 0.39 2.58 8.17
C SER A 49 -0.72 3.25 7.36
N PHE A 50 -1.61 2.45 6.79
CA PHE A 50 -2.74 2.89 5.97
C PHE A 50 -4.03 2.28 6.50
N ALA A 51 -4.94 3.11 7.00
CA ALA A 51 -6.25 2.68 7.45
C ALA A 51 -7.20 2.66 6.26
N GLU A 52 -7.85 1.52 5.99
CA GLU A 52 -8.77 1.42 4.86
C GLU A 52 -9.99 0.55 5.15
N THR A 53 -11.17 1.12 4.89
CA THR A 53 -12.47 0.44 4.99
C THR A 53 -12.96 -0.08 3.65
N ASP A 54 -12.42 0.42 2.54
CA ASP A 54 -12.81 -0.04 1.21
C ASP A 54 -12.33 -1.48 0.99
N SER A 55 -13.29 -2.38 0.80
CA SER A 55 -13.03 -3.79 0.55
C SER A 55 -12.21 -4.04 -0.71
N ASP A 56 -12.18 -3.11 -1.67
CA ASP A 56 -11.38 -3.23 -2.90
C ASP A 56 -9.90 -2.96 -2.65
N LEU A 57 -9.57 -2.09 -1.69
CA LEU A 57 -8.21 -1.72 -1.28
C LEU A 57 -7.67 -2.51 -0.08
N GLN A 58 -8.51 -3.27 0.61
CA GLN A 58 -8.05 -4.17 1.67
C GLN A 58 -7.25 -5.34 1.08
N PRO A 59 -6.09 -5.70 1.68
CA PRO A 59 -5.29 -6.86 1.27
C PRO A 59 -5.92 -8.19 1.73
N TRP A 60 -7.07 -8.15 2.39
CA TRP A 60 -7.95 -9.28 2.67
C TRP A 60 -9.29 -9.07 1.95
N GLY A 61 -9.92 -10.16 1.53
CA GLY A 61 -11.29 -10.17 1.01
C GLY A 61 -12.33 -10.25 2.11
N GLN A 62 -13.62 -10.19 1.74
CA GLN A 62 -14.76 -10.18 2.68
C GLN A 62 -14.80 -11.33 3.70
N LYS A 63 -14.14 -12.47 3.41
CA LYS A 63 -14.06 -13.63 4.32
C LYS A 63 -12.68 -13.83 4.94
N GLY A 64 -11.81 -12.81 4.91
CA GLY A 64 -10.42 -12.91 5.35
C GLY A 64 -9.50 -13.66 4.38
N ALA A 65 -9.99 -13.99 3.18
CA ALA A 65 -9.15 -14.59 2.13
C ALA A 65 -8.10 -13.57 1.68
N PRO A 66 -6.79 -13.90 1.68
CA PRO A 66 -5.77 -12.94 1.29
C PRO A 66 -5.89 -12.59 -0.19
N LYS A 67 -5.71 -11.30 -0.51
CA LYS A 67 -5.47 -10.84 -1.87
C LYS A 67 -3.96 -10.74 -2.06
N ASP A 68 -3.35 -11.83 -2.51
CA ASP A 68 -1.88 -11.97 -2.53
C ASP A 68 -1.19 -10.84 -3.32
N ASP A 69 -1.75 -10.42 -4.46
CA ASP A 69 -1.20 -9.33 -5.27
C ASP A 69 -1.18 -7.99 -4.52
N LEU A 70 -2.27 -7.68 -3.81
CA LEU A 70 -2.42 -6.42 -3.09
C LEU A 70 -1.57 -6.43 -1.81
N ARG A 71 -1.57 -7.56 -1.11
CA ARG A 71 -0.76 -7.76 0.09
C ARG A 71 0.72 -7.60 -0.24
N LYS A 72 1.20 -8.28 -1.29
CA LYS A 72 2.59 -8.16 -1.73
C LYS A 72 2.97 -6.71 -2.08
N LEU A 73 2.06 -5.97 -2.70
CA LEU A 73 2.29 -4.57 -3.05
C LEU A 73 2.47 -3.67 -1.82
N TYR A 74 1.67 -3.87 -0.78
CA TYR A 74 1.80 -3.14 0.49
C TYR A 74 3.05 -3.57 1.27
N ASP A 75 3.35 -4.87 1.30
CA ASP A 75 4.55 -5.41 1.95
C ASP A 75 5.83 -4.89 1.26
N ASP A 76 5.90 -4.93 -0.08
CA ASP A 76 7.03 -4.38 -0.86
C ASP A 76 7.20 -2.85 -0.65
N ALA A 77 6.13 -2.15 -0.24
CA ALA A 77 6.14 -0.72 0.04
C ALA A 77 6.27 -0.37 1.53
N HIS A 78 6.47 -1.37 2.41
CA HIS A 78 6.56 -1.22 3.87
C HIS A 78 5.34 -0.52 4.50
N ILE A 79 4.14 -0.81 3.98
CA ILE A 79 2.87 -0.20 4.44
C ILE A 79 2.07 -1.21 5.24
N TRP A 80 1.76 -0.86 6.49
CA TRP A 80 0.87 -1.68 7.30
C TRP A 80 -0.59 -1.29 7.06
N VAL A 81 -1.38 -2.18 6.46
CA VAL A 81 -2.80 -1.91 6.19
C VAL A 81 -3.67 -2.49 7.30
N TYR A 82 -4.61 -1.69 7.81
CA TYR A 82 -5.54 -2.09 8.87
C TYR A 82 -6.95 -1.54 8.61
N GLY A 83 -7.99 -2.27 9.04
CA GLY A 83 -9.39 -1.91 8.78
C GLY A 83 -10.09 -1.15 9.91
N ASP A 84 -9.38 -0.89 11.02
CA ASP A 84 -9.96 -0.28 12.23
C ASP A 84 -9.36 1.11 12.48
N PHE A 85 -10.10 2.14 12.08
CA PHE A 85 -9.73 3.55 12.23
C PHE A 85 -9.63 4.01 13.69
N THR A 86 -10.05 3.21 14.66
CA THR A 86 -9.90 3.53 16.09
C THR A 86 -8.49 3.24 16.62
N LEU A 87 -7.68 2.49 15.87
CA LEU A 87 -6.30 2.14 16.22
C LEU A 87 -5.33 3.28 15.87
N GLN A 88 -4.71 3.87 16.90
CA GLN A 88 -3.63 4.86 16.71
C GLN A 88 -2.27 4.19 16.47
N PHE A 89 -2.06 3.00 17.04
CA PHE A 89 -0.86 2.19 16.87
C PHE A 89 -1.27 0.76 16.51
N PRO A 90 -1.67 0.52 15.26
CA PRO A 90 -2.15 -0.79 14.86
C PRO A 90 -1.04 -1.83 15.08
N PRO A 91 -1.33 -2.95 15.79
CA PRO A 91 -0.34 -3.96 16.08
C PRO A 91 0.12 -4.61 14.78
N ARG A 92 1.42 -4.56 14.53
CA ARG A 92 2.06 -5.19 13.37
C ARG A 92 2.26 -6.68 13.65
N HIS A 93 2.07 -7.52 12.65
CA HIS A 93 2.38 -8.93 12.78
C HIS A 93 3.90 -9.16 12.83
N ALA A 94 4.32 -10.26 13.45
CA ALA A 94 5.73 -10.64 13.53
C ALA A 94 6.30 -10.82 12.12
N GLY A 95 7.40 -10.12 11.81
CA GLY A 95 8.08 -10.14 10.50
C GLY A 95 7.80 -8.94 9.59
N PHE A 96 7.01 -7.96 10.04
CA PHE A 96 6.81 -6.71 9.33
C PHE A 96 7.96 -5.71 9.62
N GLU A 97 8.89 -5.54 8.67
CA GLU A 97 9.93 -4.49 8.65
C GLU A 97 9.74 -3.53 7.50
#